data_AF-A0A349PRU8-F1
#
_entry.id   AF-A0A349PRU8-F1
#
_cell.length_a   1.000
_cell.length_b   1.000
_cell.length_c   1.000
_cell.angle_alpha   90.00
_cell.angle_beta   90.00
_cell.angle_gamma   90.00
#
_symmetry.space_group_name_H-M   'P 1'
#
loop_
_entity.id
_entity.type
_entity.pdbx_description
1 polymer ?
#
loop_
_entity_poly.entity_id
_entity_poly.type
_entity_poly.pdbx_seq_one_letter_code
_entity_poly.pdbx_strand_id
1 'polypeptide(L)' 'MKEVLEDGGLYFNPRNVPEIKKAIVTIFENHNLRTQLAQKSYTKTLVYSWQNCSKNTFDYLVKIGNEYKKQ' A
#
# COMPACT_ATOMS: atom_id res chain seq x y z
N MET A 1 2.85 7.43 -5.79
CA MET A 1 3.03 6.30 -4.86
C MET A 1 2.28 5.09 -5.40
N LYS A 2 2.62 4.68 -6.63
CA LYS A 2 1.97 3.56 -7.32
C LYS A 2 2.30 2.23 -6.62
N GLU A 3 3.49 2.20 -6.04
CA GLU A 3 4.11 1.11 -5.30
C GLU A 3 3.35 0.76 -4.02
N VAL A 4 2.62 1.73 -3.44
CA VAL A 4 1.86 1.53 -2.20
C VAL A 4 0.37 1.37 -2.50
N LEU A 5 -0.18 2.20 -3.38
CA LEU A 5 -1.61 2.22 -3.65
C LEU A 5 -2.04 1.11 -4.63
N GLU A 6 -1.20 0.82 -5.62
CA GLU A 6 -1.49 -0.01 -6.81
C GLU A 6 -2.94 0.22 -7.33
N ASP A 7 -3.85 -0.74 -7.19
CA ASP A 7 -5.28 -0.66 -7.59
C ASP A 7 -6.27 -0.37 -6.43
N GLY A 8 -5.75 0.04 -5.26
CA GLY A 8 -6.53 0.38 -4.06
C GLY A 8 -7.06 1.81 -4.04
N GLY A 9 -6.73 2.64 -5.03
CA GLY A 9 -7.23 4.01 -5.13
C GLY A 9 -7.21 4.57 -6.55
N LEU A 10 -7.67 5.81 -6.69
CA LEU A 10 -7.67 6.55 -7.95
C LEU A 10 -6.44 7.43 -8.06
N TYR A 11 -5.84 7.46 -9.25
CA TYR A 11 -4.74 8.37 -9.57
C TYR A 11 -5.26 9.66 -10.16
N PHE A 12 -4.60 10.76 -9.80
CA PHE A 12 -4.83 12.10 -10.32
C PHE A 12 -3.51 12.87 -10.29
N ASN A 13 -3.40 13.92 -11.08
CA ASN A 13 -2.28 14.85 -10.99
C ASN A 13 -2.43 15.72 -9.72
N PRO A 14 -1.48 15.69 -8.77
CA PRO A 14 -1.58 16.43 -7.52
C PRO A 14 -1.53 17.96 -7.68
N ARG A 15 -1.17 18.45 -8.88
CA ARG A 15 -1.16 19.88 -9.22
C ARG A 15 -2.36 20.29 -10.09
N ASN A 16 -3.30 19.39 -10.34
CA ASN A 16 -4.49 19.65 -11.15
C ASN A 16 -5.76 19.62 -10.27
N VAL A 17 -6.23 20.80 -9.86
CA VAL A 17 -7.43 20.95 -9.00
C VAL A 17 -8.68 20.28 -9.58
N PRO A 18 -9.03 20.48 -10.88
CA PRO A 18 -10.12 19.73 -11.52
C PRO A 18 -10.04 18.20 -11.38
N GLU A 19 -8.86 17.61 -11.56
CA GLU A 19 -8.70 16.15 -11.42
C GLU A 19 -8.86 15.67 -9.97
N ILE A 20 -8.32 16.42 -9.00
CA ILE A 20 -8.50 16.14 -7.57
C ILE A 20 -9.98 16.13 -7.23
N LYS A 21 -10.72 17.18 -7.63
CA LYS A 21 -12.17 17.27 -7.43
C LYS A 21 -12.88 16.06 -8.04
N LYS A 22 -12.55 15.72 -9.29
CA LYS A 22 -13.15 14.59 -10.00
C LYS A 22 -12.94 13.27 -9.25
N ALA A 23 -11.71 13.00 -8.77
CA ALA A 23 -11.40 11.78 -8.04
C ALA A 23 -12.20 11.67 -6.73
N ILE A 24 -12.29 12.77 -5.96
CA ILE A 24 -13.06 12.82 -4.72
C ILE A 24 -14.56 12.58 -4.99
N VAL A 25 -15.15 13.32 -5.93
CA VAL A 25 -16.58 13.21 -6.28
C VAL A 25 -16.91 11.79 -6.77
N THR A 26 -16.04 11.21 -7.60
CA THR A 26 -16.21 9.85 -8.14
C THR A 26 -16.31 8.81 -7.01
N ILE A 27 -15.45 8.90 -5.99
CA ILE A 27 -15.47 7.99 -4.83
C ILE A 27 -16.67 8.29 -3.91
N PHE A 28 -17.04 9.56 -3.77
CA PHE A 28 -18.15 9.97 -2.91
C PHE A 28 -19.50 9.48 -3.45
N GLU A 29 -19.76 9.69 -4.75
CA GLU A 29 -21.04 9.35 -5.40
C GLU A 29 -21.17 7.83 -5.67
N ASN A 30 -20.07 7.12 -5.93
CA ASN A 30 -20.11 5.70 -6.24
C ASN A 30 -19.78 4.84 -5.01
N HIS A 31 -20.81 4.43 -4.26
CA HIS A 31 -20.62 3.60 -3.06
C HIS A 31 -19.94 2.26 -3.35
N ASN A 32 -20.30 1.59 -4.44
CA ASN A 32 -19.71 0.29 -4.79
C ASN A 32 -18.20 0.43 -5.05
N LEU A 33 -17.81 1.42 -5.84
CA LEU A 33 -16.40 1.72 -6.10
C LEU A 33 -15.65 2.01 -4.79
N ARG A 34 -16.23 2.84 -3.91
CA ARG A 34 -15.63 3.16 -2.61
C ARG A 34 -15.39 1.92 -1.75
N THR A 35 -16.37 1.02 -1.65
CA THR A 35 -16.25 -0.23 -0.90
C THR A 35 -15.17 -1.14 -1.50
N GLN A 36 -15.13 -1.26 -2.83
CA GLN A 36 -14.11 -2.05 -3.52
C GLN A 36 -12.70 -1.53 -3.25
N LEU A 37 -12.48 -0.22 -3.40
CA LEU A 37 -11.19 0.42 -3.15
C LEU A 37 -10.75 0.28 -1.69
N ALA A 38 -11.69 0.43 -0.74
CA ALA A 38 -11.43 0.26 0.68
C ALA A 38 -11.01 -1.18 1.01
N GLN A 39 -11.72 -2.18 0.48
CA GLN A 39 -11.39 -3.59 0.72
C GLN A 39 -10.02 -3.95 0.14
N LYS A 40 -9.72 -3.51 -1.08
CA LYS A 40 -8.40 -3.72 -1.71
C LYS A 40 -7.29 -3.09 -0.89
N SER A 41 -7.47 -1.83 -0.49
CA SER A 41 -6.49 -1.12 0.33
C SER A 41 -6.26 -1.80 1.67
N TYR A 42 -7.32 -2.21 2.36
CA TYR A 42 -7.24 -2.93 3.63
C TYR A 42 -6.43 -4.22 3.50
N THR A 43 -6.78 -5.07 2.53
CA THR A 43 -6.08 -6.35 2.30
C THR A 43 -4.58 -6.15 2.06
N LYS A 44 -4.19 -5.11 1.31
CA LYS A 44 -2.77 -4.82 1.04
C LYS A 44 -2.02 -4.35 2.28
N THR A 45 -2.63 -3.50 3.10
CA THR A 45 -1.99 -3.02 4.33
C THR A 45 -1.64 -4.15 5.29
N LEU A 46 -2.37 -5.27 5.27
CA LEU A 46 -2.05 -6.45 6.10
C LEU A 46 -0.67 -7.03 5.82
N VAL A 47 -0.16 -6.93 4.59
CA VAL A 47 1.21 -7.35 4.24
C VAL A 47 2.26 -6.52 4.99
N TYR A 48 1.98 -5.24 5.18
CA TYR A 48 2.86 -4.27 5.84
C TYR A 48 2.60 -4.11 7.35
N SER A 49 2.00 -5.11 7.99
CA SER A 49 1.80 -5.11 9.44
C SER A 49 3.13 -5.07 10.20
N TRP A 50 3.15 -4.48 11.39
CA TRP A 50 4.33 -4.49 12.27
C TRP A 50 4.87 -5.90 12.54
N GLN A 51 3.97 -6.87 12.66
CA GLN A 51 4.34 -8.27 12.84
C GLN A 51 5.14 -8.81 11.64
N ASN A 52 4.65 -8.59 10.42
CA ASN A 52 5.33 -9.05 9.21
C ASN A 52 6.63 -8.28 8.97
N CYS A 53 6.60 -6.95 9.14
CA CYS A 53 7.77 -6.10 8.96
C CYS A 53 8.90 -6.48 9.92
N SER A 54 8.61 -6.61 11.21
CA SER A 54 9.62 -7.01 12.21
C SER A 54 10.17 -8.41 11.92
N LYS A 55 9.30 -9.39 11.62
CA LYS A 55 9.70 -10.73 11.23
C LYS A 55 10.66 -10.72 10.04
N ASN A 56 10.27 -10.05 8.95
CA ASN A 56 11.09 -9.96 7.73
C ASN A 56 12.45 -9.30 8.01
N THR A 57 12.48 -8.25 8.82
CA THR A 57 13.73 -7.58 9.22
C THR A 57 14.65 -8.52 9.99
N PHE A 58 14.16 -9.19 11.03
CA PHE A 58 15.00 -10.08 11.83
C PHE A 58 15.41 -11.35 11.08
N ASP A 59 14.54 -11.92 10.26
CA ASP A 59 14.86 -13.06 9.39
C ASP A 59 16.03 -12.70 8.44
N TYR A 60 16.01 -11.49 7.88
CA TYR A 60 17.11 -10.98 7.06
C TYR A 60 18.41 -10.79 7.85
N LEU A 61 18.35 -10.19 9.04
CA LEU A 61 19.54 -10.00 9.90
C LEU A 61 20.17 -11.34 10.30
N VAL A 62 19.35 -12.35 10.65
CA VAL A 62 19.83 -13.70 10.97
C VAL A 62 20.50 -14.34 9.76
N LYS A 63 19.90 -14.21 8.56
CA LYS A 63 20.51 -14.72 7.31
C LYS A 63 21.91 -14.13 7.11
N ILE A 64 22.04 -12.81 7.15
CA ILE A 64 23.32 -12.13 6.97
C ILE A 64 24.32 -12.53 8.06
N GLY A 65 23.90 -12.58 9.32
CA GLY A 65 24.77 -13.02 10.42
C GLY A 65 25.30 -14.45 10.24
N ASN A 66 24.51 -15.35 9.67
CA ASN A 66 24.95 -16.72 9.36
C ASN A 66 25.89 -16.79 8.15
N GLU A 67 25.70 -15.95 7.14
CA GLU A 67 26.60 -15.85 5.98
C GLU A 67 27.99 -15.35 6.41
N TYR A 68 28.05 -14.36 7.32
CA TYR A 68 29.32 -13.87 7.87
C TYR A 68 30.06 -14.91 8.71
N LYS A 69 29.37 -15.73 9.49
CA LYS A 69 30.01 -16.79 10.31
C LYS A 69 30.60 -17.95 9.50
N LYS A 70 30.21 -18.09 8.24
CA LYS A 70 30.69 -19.15 7.33
C LYS A 70 31.92 -18.75 6.53
N GLN A 71 32.28 -17.47 6.52
CA GLN A 71 33.51 -16.93 5.93
C GLN A 71 34.63 -16.95 6.97
#